data_AF-A0A960Q1C9-F1
#
_entry.id   AF-A0A960Q1C9-F1
#
_cell.length_a   1.000
_cell.length_b   1.000
_cell.length_c   1.000
_cell.angle_alpha   90.00
_cell.angle_beta   90.00
_cell.angle_gamma   90.00
#
_symmetry.space_group_name_H-M   'P 1'
#
loop_
_entity.id
_entity.type
_entity.pdbx_description
1 polymer ?
#
loop_
_entity_poly.entity_id
_entity_poly.type
_entity_poly.pdbx_seq_one_letter_code
_entity_poly.pdbx_strand_id
1 'polypeptide(L)'
;AVQHLALLREDIVREAELPPRSVIRDETLLDLARRPVYTVAELQQSPVLPRSLARELGEQLVQALVAGRDDRTSRKPANNRLEEKARERQEVDNLLALAQCFCLGQQVSPALCYSRQDMLAYSRDLGSRKTGEDGADSSLLKGWRAEFIGHPLREFLAGRTRCEISWNKHGLVLAVRDSKAETH
;
A
#
# COMPACT_ATOMS: atom_id res chain seq x y z
N ALA A 1 20.06 0.02 -6.27
CA ALA A 1 20.74 1.28 -5.90
C ALA A 1 20.06 2.00 -4.73
N VAL A 2 18.80 2.48 -4.85
CA VAL A 2 18.11 3.24 -3.78
C VAL A 2 18.12 2.51 -2.43
N GLN A 3 17.77 1.23 -2.40
CA GLN A 3 17.74 0.44 -1.16
C GLN A 3 19.11 0.37 -0.48
N HIS A 4 20.18 0.12 -1.25
CA HIS A 4 21.54 0.01 -0.72
C HIS A 4 22.04 1.36 -0.18
N LEU A 5 21.73 2.45 -0.87
CA LEU A 5 22.02 3.80 -0.40
C LEU A 5 21.25 4.15 0.89
N ALA A 6 20.00 3.70 1.01
CA ALA A 6 19.20 3.89 2.21
C ALA A 6 19.75 3.09 3.40
N LEU A 7 20.16 1.83 3.18
CA LEU A 7 20.80 0.99 4.20
C LEU A 7 22.12 1.61 4.68
N LEU A 8 22.97 2.04 3.75
CA LEU A 8 24.22 2.73 4.08
C LEU A 8 23.96 3.98 4.95
N ARG A 9 22.97 4.80 4.60
CA ARG A 9 22.62 5.96 5.41
C ARG A 9 22.18 5.54 6.82
N GLU A 10 21.39 4.49 6.94
CA GLU A 10 20.90 3.99 8.23
C GLU A 10 22.05 3.54 9.14
N ASP A 11 23.08 2.91 8.55
CA ASP A 11 24.28 2.50 9.27
C ASP A 11 25.07 3.73 9.77
N ILE A 12 25.29 4.73 8.90
CA ILE A 12 25.98 5.98 9.28
C ILE A 12 25.18 6.75 10.34
N VAL A 13 23.85 6.82 10.20
CA VAL A 13 22.95 7.45 11.18
C VAL A 13 23.09 6.82 12.55
N ARG A 14 23.16 5.49 12.60
CA ARG A 14 23.30 4.73 13.83
C ARG A 14 24.66 4.97 14.48
N GLU A 15 25.72 5.01 13.68
CA GLU A 15 27.09 5.26 14.16
C GLU A 15 27.29 6.70 14.66
N ALA A 16 26.71 7.67 13.95
CA ALA A 16 26.86 9.08 14.27
C ALA A 16 25.83 9.60 15.29
N GLU A 17 24.81 8.80 15.63
CA GLU A 17 23.66 9.21 16.45
C GLU A 17 22.95 10.49 15.93
N LEU A 18 22.88 10.63 14.61
CA LEU A 18 22.31 11.81 13.95
C LEU A 18 21.00 11.48 13.23
N PRO A 19 20.04 12.42 13.16
CA PRO A 19 18.84 12.23 12.33
C PRO A 19 19.21 11.95 10.86
N PRO A 20 18.48 11.06 10.14
CA PRO A 20 18.81 10.67 8.76
C PRO A 20 19.00 11.82 7.77
N ARG A 21 18.15 12.84 7.85
CA ARG A 21 18.22 14.01 6.95
C ARG A 21 19.45 14.88 7.19
N SER A 22 20.10 14.76 8.35
CA SER A 22 21.34 15.46 8.68
C SER A 22 22.56 14.81 8.04
N VAL A 23 22.50 13.50 7.77
CA VAL A 23 23.57 12.74 7.09
C VAL A 23 23.49 12.95 5.58
N ILE A 24 22.42 12.46 4.93
CA ILE A 24 22.15 12.69 3.51
C ILE A 24 20.64 12.88 3.32
N ARG A 25 20.25 13.94 2.61
CA ARG A 25 18.83 14.22 2.31
C ARG A 25 18.25 13.17 1.36
N ASP A 26 16.95 12.88 1.51
CA ASP A 26 16.25 11.91 0.66
C ASP A 26 16.34 12.28 -0.81
N GLU A 27 16.17 13.57 -1.15
CA GLU A 27 16.33 14.06 -2.52
C GLU A 27 17.72 13.74 -3.11
N THR A 28 18.79 13.92 -2.34
CA THR A 28 20.17 13.61 -2.75
C THR A 28 20.35 12.11 -3.01
N LEU A 29 19.83 11.24 -2.12
CA LEU A 29 19.91 9.78 -2.32
C LEU A 29 19.14 9.34 -3.58
N LEU A 30 17.95 9.91 -3.80
CA LEU A 30 17.13 9.58 -4.97
C LEU A 30 17.79 10.04 -6.26
N ASP A 31 18.38 11.22 -6.28
CA ASP A 31 19.08 11.74 -7.46
C ASP A 31 20.36 10.96 -7.76
N LEU A 32 21.13 10.57 -6.73
CA LEU A 32 22.28 9.65 -6.89
C LEU A 32 21.85 8.29 -7.42
N ALA A 33 20.71 7.77 -6.98
CA ALA A 33 20.19 6.49 -7.49
C ALA A 33 19.66 6.58 -8.93
N ARG A 34 19.12 7.74 -9.33
CA ARG A 34 18.64 8.00 -10.70
C ARG A 34 19.78 8.20 -11.69
N ARG A 35 20.88 8.83 -11.24
CA ARG A 35 22.09 9.10 -12.02
C ARG A 35 23.29 8.50 -11.29
N PRO A 36 23.41 7.16 -11.28
CA PRO A 36 24.47 6.48 -10.54
C PRO A 36 25.83 6.84 -11.11
N VAL A 37 26.77 7.10 -10.20
CA VAL A 37 28.19 7.29 -10.46
C VAL A 37 28.95 6.09 -9.90
N TYR A 38 30.02 5.68 -10.56
CA TYR A 38 30.73 4.44 -10.22
C TYR A 38 32.17 4.69 -9.80
N THR A 39 32.59 5.94 -9.72
CA THR A 39 33.89 6.33 -9.19
C THR A 39 33.75 7.51 -8.23
N VAL A 40 34.68 7.60 -7.26
CA VAL A 40 34.73 8.73 -6.32
C VAL A 40 34.99 10.05 -7.06
N ALA A 41 35.75 10.01 -8.15
CA ALA A 41 36.02 11.18 -8.99
C ALA A 41 34.74 11.73 -9.63
N GLU A 42 33.88 10.86 -10.18
CA GLU A 42 32.58 11.25 -10.71
C GLU A 42 31.65 11.79 -9.61
N LEU A 43 31.65 11.15 -8.43
CA LEU A 43 30.84 11.59 -7.30
C LEU A 43 31.23 13.00 -6.82
N GLN A 44 32.53 13.31 -6.77
CA GLN A 44 33.02 14.65 -6.39
C GLN A 44 32.67 15.75 -7.40
N GLN A 45 32.41 15.37 -8.65
CA GLN A 45 31.94 16.27 -9.70
C GLN A 45 30.40 16.40 -9.73
N SER A 46 29.68 15.55 -8.99
CA SER A 46 28.23 15.56 -8.94
C SER A 46 27.71 16.85 -8.28
N PRO A 47 26.77 17.57 -8.92
CA PRO A 47 26.16 18.76 -8.33
C PRO A 47 25.20 18.45 -7.18
N VAL A 48 24.85 17.17 -7.01
CA VAL A 48 23.80 16.70 -6.08
C VAL A 48 24.33 16.51 -4.66
N LEU A 49 25.64 16.23 -4.50
CA LEU A 49 26.27 15.93 -3.22
C LEU A 49 27.28 17.03 -2.85
N PRO A 50 27.24 17.58 -1.63
CA PRO A 50 28.25 18.52 -1.17
C PRO A 50 29.67 17.93 -1.24
N ARG A 51 30.65 18.72 -1.67
CA ARG A 51 32.04 18.25 -1.86
C ARG A 51 32.70 17.69 -0.60
N SER A 52 32.38 18.24 0.58
CA SER A 52 32.87 17.72 1.87
C SER A 52 32.39 16.29 2.08
N LEU A 53 31.09 16.07 1.88
CA LEU A 53 30.44 14.77 2.05
C LEU A 53 30.90 13.76 0.99
N ALA A 54 31.12 14.21 -0.25
CA ALA A 54 31.68 13.38 -1.33
C ALA A 54 33.12 12.92 -1.05
N ARG A 55 33.89 13.68 -0.25
CA ARG A 55 35.23 13.26 0.19
C ARG A 55 35.17 12.28 1.36
N GLU A 56 34.26 12.51 2.30
CA GLU A 56 34.14 11.70 3.52
C GLU A 56 33.48 10.35 3.27
N LEU A 57 32.36 10.33 2.54
CA LEU A 57 31.55 9.13 2.31
C LEU A 57 31.68 8.55 0.90
N GLY A 58 32.59 9.11 0.09
CA GLY A 58 32.60 8.84 -1.35
C GLY A 58 32.81 7.37 -1.72
N GLU A 59 33.74 6.70 -1.04
CA GLU A 59 34.00 5.28 -1.24
C GLU A 59 32.80 4.41 -0.87
N GLN A 60 32.21 4.66 0.30
CA GLN A 60 31.05 3.91 0.79
C GLN A 60 29.83 4.10 -0.12
N LEU A 61 29.60 5.32 -0.60
CA LEU A 61 28.50 5.64 -1.52
C LEU A 61 28.68 4.95 -2.88
N VAL A 62 29.90 4.95 -3.42
CA VAL A 62 30.19 4.25 -4.68
C VAL A 62 30.03 2.74 -4.50
N GLN A 63 30.50 2.18 -3.39
CA GLN A 63 30.30 0.76 -3.07
C GLN A 63 28.82 0.39 -2.98
N ALA A 64 28.00 1.21 -2.30
CA ALA A 64 26.56 0.99 -2.21
C ALA A 64 25.85 1.11 -3.58
N LEU A 65 26.30 2.04 -4.43
CA LEU A 65 25.78 2.19 -5.80
C LEU A 65 26.11 0.98 -6.68
N VAL A 66 27.36 0.47 -6.61
CA VAL A 66 27.81 -0.73 -7.34
C VAL A 66 27.07 -1.97 -6.82
N ALA A 67 27.04 -2.19 -5.51
CA ALA A 67 26.32 -3.30 -4.91
C ALA A 67 24.85 -3.29 -5.30
N GLY A 68 24.19 -2.13 -5.23
CA GLY A 68 22.81 -1.99 -5.63
C GLY A 68 22.56 -2.06 -7.14
N ARG A 69 23.58 -2.00 -8.00
CA ARG A 69 23.49 -2.25 -9.45
C ARG A 69 23.60 -3.75 -9.74
N ASP A 70 24.50 -4.42 -9.04
CA ASP A 70 24.81 -5.83 -9.25
C ASP A 70 23.83 -6.77 -8.51
N ASP A 71 23.12 -6.24 -7.51
CA ASP A 71 22.04 -6.96 -6.85
C ASP A 71 20.84 -7.17 -7.77
N ARG A 72 20.82 -8.36 -8.41
CA ARG A 72 19.69 -8.88 -9.19
C ARG A 72 18.54 -9.41 -8.33
N THR A 73 18.77 -9.58 -7.02
CA THR A 73 17.80 -10.13 -6.05
C THR A 73 17.02 -9.07 -5.31
N SER A 74 17.48 -7.80 -5.31
CA SER A 74 16.70 -6.63 -4.93
C SER A 74 15.43 -6.61 -5.78
N ARG A 75 14.39 -7.25 -5.27
CA ARG A 75 13.02 -7.15 -5.74
C ARG A 75 12.77 -5.65 -5.78
N LYS A 76 12.66 -5.06 -6.99
CA LYS A 76 12.16 -3.69 -7.12
C LYS A 76 10.97 -3.62 -6.17
N PRO A 77 10.92 -2.67 -5.21
CA PRO A 77 9.76 -2.57 -4.36
C PRO A 77 8.58 -2.55 -5.32
N ALA A 78 7.71 -3.55 -5.20
CA ALA A 78 6.58 -3.69 -6.11
C ALA A 78 5.95 -2.30 -6.12
N ASN A 79 5.84 -1.71 -7.31
CA ASN A 79 5.25 -0.40 -7.44
C ASN A 79 3.78 -0.60 -7.07
N ASN A 80 3.48 -0.59 -5.76
CA ASN A 80 2.19 -0.98 -5.20
C ASN A 80 1.13 0.07 -5.52
N ARG A 81 1.54 1.19 -6.14
CA ARG A 81 0.69 1.93 -7.06
C ARG A 81 0.62 1.17 -8.39
N LEU A 82 -0.02 0.01 -8.37
CA LEU A 82 -0.82 -0.39 -9.53
C LEU A 82 -1.81 0.76 -9.71
N GLU A 83 -1.61 1.59 -10.74
CA GLU A 83 -2.61 2.57 -11.12
C GLU A 83 -3.93 1.83 -11.28
N GLU A 84 -4.89 2.12 -10.41
CA GLU A 84 -6.23 1.57 -10.52
C GLU A 84 -6.75 1.91 -11.92
N LYS A 85 -6.95 0.89 -12.76
CA LYS A 85 -7.64 1.09 -14.05
C LYS A 85 -9.00 1.72 -13.74
N ALA A 86 -9.51 2.59 -14.61
CA ALA A 86 -10.77 3.31 -14.35
C ALA A 86 -11.93 2.40 -13.89
N ARG A 87 -12.02 1.19 -14.45
CA ARG A 87 -13.00 0.17 -14.03
C ARG A 87 -12.77 -0.38 -12.61
N GLU A 88 -11.52 -0.65 -12.25
CA GLU A 88 -11.16 -1.13 -10.89
C GLU A 88 -11.44 -0.04 -9.86
N ARG A 89 -11.15 1.23 -10.19
CA ARG A 89 -11.47 2.38 -9.36
C ARG A 89 -12.97 2.46 -9.05
N GLN A 90 -13.81 2.37 -10.08
CA GLN A 90 -15.26 2.39 -9.92
C GLN A 90 -15.77 1.21 -9.08
N GLU A 91 -15.21 0.02 -9.28
CA GLU A 91 -15.58 -1.16 -8.49
C GLU A 91 -15.24 -0.97 -7.01
N VAL A 92 -14.04 -0.47 -6.71
CA VAL A 92 -13.62 -0.16 -5.34
C VAL A 92 -14.49 0.93 -4.72
N ASP A 93 -14.87 1.96 -5.48
CA ASP A 93 -15.77 3.02 -5.00
C ASP A 93 -17.16 2.47 -4.65
N ASN A 94 -17.69 1.56 -5.46
CA ASN A 94 -18.95 0.88 -5.18
C ASN A 94 -18.87 0.02 -3.91
N LEU A 95 -17.77 -0.72 -3.73
CA LEU A 95 -17.53 -1.52 -2.53
C LEU A 95 -17.40 -0.65 -1.28
N LEU A 96 -16.70 0.48 -1.37
CA LEU A 96 -16.57 1.45 -0.28
C LEU A 96 -17.91 2.03 0.13
N ALA A 97 -18.75 2.43 -0.83
CA ALA A 97 -20.09 2.96 -0.56
C ALA A 97 -20.99 1.93 0.14
N LEU A 98 -20.95 0.67 -0.32
CA LEU A 98 -21.71 -0.41 0.31
C LEU A 98 -21.19 -0.70 1.72
N ALA A 99 -19.88 -0.86 1.89
CA ALA A 99 -19.26 -1.09 3.20
C ALA A 99 -19.55 0.06 4.18
N GLN A 100 -19.64 1.29 3.68
CA GLN A 100 -20.01 2.45 4.49
C GLN A 100 -21.44 2.34 5.02
N CYS A 101 -22.37 1.81 4.22
CA CYS A 101 -23.73 1.53 4.68
C CYS A 101 -23.75 0.48 5.81
N PHE A 102 -22.94 -0.58 5.70
CA PHE A 102 -22.78 -1.60 6.75
C PHE A 102 -22.24 -1.02 8.06
N CYS A 103 -21.21 -0.17 7.97
CA CYS A 103 -20.63 0.49 9.12
C CYS A 103 -21.62 1.44 9.79
N LEU A 104 -22.25 2.33 9.01
CA LEU A 104 -23.18 3.33 9.54
C LEU A 104 -24.44 2.70 10.12
N GLY A 105 -25.00 1.67 9.46
CA GLY A 105 -26.17 0.94 9.96
C GLY A 105 -25.93 0.21 11.29
N GLN A 106 -24.67 -0.08 11.62
CA GLN A 106 -24.26 -0.73 12.88
C GLN A 106 -23.53 0.23 13.83
N GLN A 107 -23.55 1.54 13.54
CA GLN A 107 -22.93 2.59 14.36
C GLN A 107 -21.42 2.40 14.58
N VAL A 108 -20.72 1.80 13.61
CA VAL A 108 -19.26 1.63 13.63
C VAL A 108 -18.62 2.65 12.69
N SER A 109 -17.53 3.28 13.12
CA SER A 109 -16.76 4.19 12.26
C SER A 109 -16.10 3.42 11.10
N PRO A 110 -16.35 3.79 9.82
CA PRO A 110 -15.73 3.13 8.68
C PRO A 110 -14.20 3.10 8.73
N ALA A 111 -13.58 4.15 9.28
CA ALA A 111 -12.12 4.27 9.38
C ALA A 111 -11.47 3.22 10.29
N LEU A 112 -12.24 2.57 11.18
CA LEU A 112 -11.76 1.45 12.01
C LEU A 112 -11.82 0.12 11.26
N CYS A 113 -12.73 0.01 10.30
CA CYS A 113 -13.05 -1.21 9.59
C CYS A 113 -12.13 -1.43 8.40
N TYR A 114 -11.90 -0.39 7.59
CA TYR A 114 -11.17 -0.53 6.32
C TYR A 114 -10.55 0.79 5.83
N SER A 115 -9.54 0.64 4.99
CA SER A 115 -9.01 1.69 4.11
C SER A 115 -9.38 1.41 2.64
N ARG A 116 -9.13 2.38 1.76
CA ARG A 116 -9.21 2.15 0.30
C ARG A 116 -8.29 1.02 -0.15
N GLN A 117 -7.09 0.93 0.43
CA GLN A 117 -6.12 -0.12 0.08
C GLN A 117 -6.64 -1.51 0.48
N ASP A 118 -7.31 -1.63 1.62
CA ASP A 118 -7.95 -2.88 2.03
C ASP A 118 -9.05 -3.31 1.05
N MET A 119 -9.88 -2.37 0.60
CA MET A 119 -10.93 -2.64 -0.41
C MET A 119 -10.38 -2.99 -1.78
N LEU A 120 -9.27 -2.36 -2.19
CA LEU A 120 -8.57 -2.73 -3.42
C LEU A 120 -8.01 -4.15 -3.34
N ALA A 121 -7.38 -4.52 -2.23
CA ALA A 121 -6.92 -5.89 -2.00
C ALA A 121 -8.08 -6.89 -1.96
N TYR A 122 -9.21 -6.50 -1.37
CA TYR A 122 -10.43 -7.31 -1.31
C TYR A 122 -11.07 -7.52 -2.70
N SER A 123 -11.20 -6.48 -3.52
CA SER A 123 -11.70 -6.60 -4.91
C SER A 123 -10.82 -7.55 -5.73
N ARG A 124 -9.49 -7.49 -5.56
CA ARG A 124 -8.55 -8.40 -6.21
C ARG A 124 -8.66 -9.84 -5.72
N ASP A 125 -8.84 -10.07 -4.41
CA ASP A 125 -9.14 -11.41 -3.86
C ASP A 125 -10.44 -11.98 -4.47
N LEU A 126 -11.48 -11.16 -4.58
CA LEU A 126 -12.74 -11.58 -5.21
C LEU A 126 -12.57 -11.92 -6.70
N GLY A 127 -11.72 -11.17 -7.43
CA GLY A 127 -11.42 -11.42 -8.84
C GLY A 127 -10.59 -12.69 -9.05
N SER A 128 -9.48 -12.83 -8.33
CA SER A 128 -8.56 -13.98 -8.41
C SER A 128 -9.24 -15.31 -8.04
N ARG A 129 -10.11 -15.33 -7.03
CA ARG A 129 -10.92 -16.51 -6.70
C ARG A 129 -11.90 -16.92 -7.82
N LYS A 130 -12.35 -15.98 -8.66
CA LYS A 130 -13.18 -16.30 -9.83
C LYS A 130 -12.36 -16.89 -10.98
N THR A 131 -11.11 -16.48 -11.12
CA THR A 131 -10.19 -16.95 -12.18
C THR A 131 -9.39 -18.19 -11.79
N GLY A 132 -9.41 -18.59 -10.51
CA GLY A 132 -8.65 -19.72 -10.00
C GLY A 132 -7.15 -19.42 -9.80
N GLU A 133 -6.78 -18.15 -9.78
CA GLU A 133 -5.41 -17.69 -9.50
C GLU A 133 -5.18 -17.58 -7.99
N ASP A 134 -3.93 -17.77 -7.55
CA ASP A 134 -3.54 -17.57 -6.15
C ASP A 134 -3.89 -16.13 -5.72
N GLY A 135 -4.89 -16.03 -4.85
CA GLY A 135 -5.56 -14.77 -4.57
C GLY A 135 -4.77 -13.79 -3.72
N ALA A 136 -5.11 -12.51 -3.86
CA ALA A 136 -4.58 -11.47 -3.00
C ALA A 136 -5.03 -11.71 -1.54
N ASP A 137 -4.10 -11.67 -0.60
CA ASP A 137 -4.39 -11.91 0.81
C ASP A 137 -5.05 -10.67 1.47
N SER A 138 -6.39 -10.61 1.45
CA SER A 138 -7.14 -9.46 1.98
C SER A 138 -7.28 -9.51 3.51
N SER A 139 -6.92 -8.40 4.17
CA SER A 139 -7.14 -8.15 5.60
C SER A 139 -8.63 -8.20 5.99
N LEU A 140 -9.53 -7.88 5.06
CA LEU A 140 -10.99 -7.90 5.27
C LEU A 140 -11.57 -9.30 5.36
N LEU A 141 -10.77 -10.34 5.13
CA LEU A 141 -11.17 -11.74 5.26
C LEU A 141 -10.54 -12.42 6.48
N LYS A 142 -10.03 -11.63 7.43
CA LYS A 142 -9.38 -12.12 8.64
C LYS A 142 -10.02 -11.55 9.91
N GLY A 143 -10.17 -12.42 10.92
CA GLY A 143 -10.67 -12.07 12.24
C GLY A 143 -12.03 -11.36 12.20
N TRP A 144 -12.25 -10.42 13.13
CA TRP A 144 -13.53 -9.72 13.27
C TRP A 144 -13.93 -8.92 12.01
N ARG A 145 -12.97 -8.47 11.18
CA ARG A 145 -13.26 -7.75 9.93
C ARG A 145 -13.89 -8.67 8.89
N ALA A 146 -13.53 -9.95 8.90
CA ALA A 146 -14.16 -10.97 8.06
C ALA A 146 -15.65 -11.08 8.40
N GLU A 147 -15.96 -11.19 9.68
CA GLU A 147 -17.34 -11.35 10.16
C GLU A 147 -18.16 -10.07 9.95
N PHE A 148 -17.57 -8.89 10.18
CA PHE A 148 -18.29 -7.61 10.14
C PHE A 148 -18.47 -7.03 8.73
N ILE A 149 -17.47 -7.18 7.84
CA ILE A 149 -17.47 -6.57 6.50
C ILE A 149 -17.26 -7.61 5.41
N GLY A 150 -16.20 -8.42 5.49
CA GLY A 150 -15.78 -9.29 4.40
C GLY A 150 -16.85 -10.30 3.98
N HIS A 151 -17.35 -11.09 4.91
CA HIS A 151 -18.39 -12.08 4.65
C HIS A 151 -19.72 -11.42 4.27
N PRO A 152 -20.27 -10.43 4.99
CA PRO A 152 -21.51 -9.77 4.58
C PRO A 152 -21.45 -9.16 3.17
N LEU A 153 -20.35 -8.47 2.81
CA LEU A 153 -20.16 -7.96 1.46
C LEU A 153 -20.11 -9.08 0.43
N ARG A 154 -19.42 -10.19 0.73
CA ARG A 154 -19.33 -11.34 -0.17
C ARG A 154 -20.69 -11.98 -0.42
N GLU A 155 -21.48 -12.17 0.64
CA GLU A 155 -22.83 -12.73 0.55
C GLU A 155 -23.74 -11.84 -0.30
N PHE A 156 -23.67 -10.51 -0.08
CA PHE A 156 -24.42 -9.53 -0.85
C PHE A 156 -24.03 -9.53 -2.33
N LEU A 157 -22.73 -9.48 -2.63
CA LEU A 157 -22.22 -9.50 -4.01
C LEU A 157 -22.52 -10.82 -4.73
N ALA A 158 -22.68 -11.91 -4.00
CA ALA A 158 -23.12 -13.19 -4.53
C ALA A 158 -24.64 -13.30 -4.69
N GLY A 159 -25.41 -12.26 -4.35
CA GLY A 159 -26.87 -12.24 -4.41
C GLY A 159 -27.57 -13.09 -3.35
N ARG A 160 -26.82 -13.60 -2.35
CA ARG A 160 -27.37 -14.47 -1.29
C ARG A 160 -28.11 -13.68 -0.22
N THR A 161 -27.77 -12.41 -0.06
CA THR A 161 -28.46 -11.47 0.83
C THR A 161 -28.93 -10.22 0.09
N ARG A 162 -29.98 -9.60 0.60
CA ARG A 162 -30.47 -8.28 0.21
C ARG A 162 -30.27 -7.32 1.38
N CYS A 163 -29.94 -6.07 1.06
CA CYS A 163 -29.86 -4.99 2.03
C CYS A 163 -31.00 -4.00 1.79
N GLU A 164 -31.69 -3.62 2.85
CA GLU A 164 -32.66 -2.54 2.89
C GLU A 164 -32.03 -1.36 3.63
N ILE A 165 -31.95 -0.22 2.95
CA ILE A 165 -31.40 1.02 3.49
C ILE A 165 -32.56 1.95 3.78
N SER A 166 -32.66 2.42 5.02
CA SER A 166 -33.66 3.39 5.45
C SER A 166 -33.04 4.49 6.30
N TRP A 167 -33.79 5.56 6.52
CA TRP A 167 -33.40 6.68 7.38
C TRP A 167 -34.40 6.85 8.52
N ASN A 168 -33.91 6.92 9.76
CA ASN A 168 -34.73 7.21 10.92
C ASN A 168 -34.20 8.43 11.70
N LYS A 169 -34.83 8.77 12.82
CA LYS A 169 -34.44 9.91 13.67
C LYS A 169 -33.01 9.82 14.24
N HIS A 170 -32.40 8.64 14.21
CA HIS A 170 -31.05 8.36 14.69
C HIS A 170 -30.02 8.17 13.55
N GLY A 171 -30.45 8.26 12.28
CA GLY A 171 -29.58 8.20 11.11
C GLY A 171 -29.90 7.03 10.17
N LEU A 172 -28.86 6.58 9.45
CA LEU A 172 -28.94 5.48 8.49
C LEU A 172 -29.17 4.16 9.23
N VAL A 173 -30.13 3.37 8.78
CA VAL A 173 -30.37 2.01 9.24
C VAL A 173 -30.18 1.06 8.06
N LEU A 174 -29.43 -0.01 8.30
CA LEU A 174 -29.25 -1.10 7.35
C LEU A 174 -29.88 -2.36 7.91
N ALA A 175 -30.85 -2.93 7.19
CA ALA A 175 -31.38 -4.26 7.48
C ALA A 175 -30.90 -5.24 6.39
N VAL A 176 -30.31 -6.37 6.82
CA VAL A 176 -29.84 -7.43 5.91
C VAL A 176 -30.82 -8.60 6.01
N ARG A 177 -31.28 -9.09 4.87
CA ARG A 177 -32.21 -10.23 4.77
C ARG A 177 -31.65 -11.29 3.83
N ASP A 178 -31.93 -12.55 4.09
CA ASP A 178 -31.58 -13.64 3.18
C ASP A 178 -32.49 -13.61 1.94
N SER A 179 -31.90 -13.72 0.75
CA SER A 179 -32.62 -13.65 -0.52
C SER A 179 -33.58 -14.83 -0.76
N LYS A 180 -33.53 -15.89 0.06
CA LYS A 180 -34.35 -17.10 -0.08
C LYS A 180 -35.76 -16.99 0.54
N ALA A 181 -36.11 -15.88 1.19
CA ALA A 181 -37.34 -15.78 1.99
C ALA A 181 -38.57 -15.21 1.26
N GLU A 182 -38.46 -14.75 0.01
CA GLU A 182 -39.58 -14.13 -0.73
C GLU A 182 -39.86 -14.93 -2.01
N THR A 183 -40.57 -16.04 -1.87
CA THR A 183 -41.34 -16.66 -2.97
C THR A 183 -42.72 -16.97 -2.42
N HIS A 184 -43.59 -15.97 -2.39
CA HIS A 184 -45.04 -16.12 -2.23
C HIS A 184 -45.75 -14.98 -2.96
#